data_AF-A0A5K1FN47-F1
#
_entry.id   AF-A0A5K1FN47-F1
#
_cell.length_a   1.000
_cell.length_b   1.000
_cell.length_c   1.000
_cell.angle_alpha   90.00
_cell.angle_beta   90.00
_cell.angle_gamma   90.00
#
_symmetry.space_group_name_H-M   'P 1'
#
loop_
_entity.id
_entity.type
_entity.pdbx_description
1 polymer ?
#
loop_
_entity_poly.entity_id
_entity_poly.type
_entity_poly.pdbx_seq_one_letter_code
_entity_poly.pdbx_strand_id
1 'polypeptide(L)' 'QTSGTTVTFVIVDGWVVTVASVGDSRCFLESAEGVIYSLSADHRLEANEE' A
#
# COMPACT_ATOMS: atom_id res chain seq x y z
N GLN A 1 15.17 -0.87 -23.33
CA GLN A 1 14.08 -0.91 -22.34
C GLN A 1 14.69 -1.31 -21.01
N THR A 2 14.63 -0.45 -19.99
CA THR A 2 15.04 -0.80 -18.63
C THR A 2 13.85 -1.42 -17.92
N SER A 3 14.06 -2.53 -17.21
CA SER A 3 13.04 -3.10 -16.34
C SER A 3 12.87 -2.21 -15.11
N GLY A 4 11.62 -2.01 -14.67
CA GLY A 4 11.27 -1.35 -13.42
C GLY A 4 10.51 -2.32 -12.51
N THR A 5 10.40 -1.97 -11.23
CA THR A 5 9.61 -2.71 -10.24
C THR A 5 8.74 -1.75 -9.44
N THR A 6 7.64 -2.26 -8.93
CA THR A 6 6.89 -1.64 -7.85
C THR A 6 7.46 -2.08 -6.50
N VAL A 7 7.07 -1.38 -5.42
CA VAL A 7 7.37 -1.80 -4.05
C VAL A 7 6.24 -1.41 -3.11
N THR A 8 5.88 -2.34 -2.23
CA THR A 8 5.06 -2.10 -1.05
C THR A 8 5.83 -2.66 0.13
N PHE A 9 6.20 -1.80 1.07
CA PHE A 9 7.01 -2.16 2.23
C PHE A 9 6.21 -1.90 3.51
N VAL A 10 6.16 -2.90 4.38
CA VAL A 10 5.44 -2.83 5.66
C VAL A 10 6.45 -2.99 6.79
N ILE A 11 6.49 -2.01 7.69
CA ILE A 11 7.27 -2.06 8.92
C ILE A 11 6.29 -2.23 10.07
N VAL A 12 6.51 -3.27 10.87
CA VAL A 12 5.76 -3.51 12.10
C VAL A 12 6.71 -3.26 13.27
N ASP A 13 6.42 -2.23 14.05
CA ASP A 13 7.16 -1.88 15.27
C ASP A 13 6.19 -1.90 16.46
N GLY A 14 6.16 -3.03 17.17
CA GLY A 14 5.17 -3.30 18.20
C GLY A 14 3.74 -3.21 17.65
N TRP A 15 3.00 -2.19 18.08
CA TRP A 15 1.62 -1.92 17.67
C TRP A 15 1.50 -0.94 16.50
N VAL A 16 2.62 -0.37 16.03
CA VAL A 16 2.65 0.60 14.94
C VAL A 16 2.91 -0.12 13.62
N VAL A 17 2.06 0.11 12.64
CA VAL A 17 2.23 -0.37 11.26
C VAL A 17 2.49 0.84 10.36
N THR A 18 3.66 0.86 9.72
CA THR A 18 4.01 1.86 8.70
C THR A 18 4.04 1.21 7.33
N VAL A 19 3.35 1.81 6.35
CA VAL A 19 3.31 1.33 4.97
C VAL A 19 3.92 2.39 4.06
N ALA A 20 4.91 1.99 3.26
CA ALA A 20 5.47 2.80 2.18
C ALA A 20 5.22 2.09 0.85
N SER A 21 4.68 2.79 -0.13
CA SER A 21 4.32 2.21 -1.44
C SER A 21 4.77 3.09 -2.60
N VAL A 22 5.25 2.46 -3.66
CA VAL A 22 5.53 3.08 -4.97
C VAL A 22 5.03 2.15 -6.07
N GLY A 23 4.09 2.62 -6.88
CA GLY A 23 3.48 1.88 -7.97
C GLY A 23 2.03 1.50 -7.65
N ASP A 24 1.57 0.38 -8.20
CA ASP A 24 0.18 -0.10 -8.11
C ASP A 24 0.05 -1.35 -7.22
N SER A 25 1.13 -1.76 -6.55
CA SER A 25 1.09 -2.80 -5.53
C SER A 25 0.41 -2.28 -4.26
N ARG A 26 -0.58 -3.03 -3.77
CA ARG A 26 -1.51 -2.56 -2.73
C ARG A 26 -1.28 -3.26 -1.39
N CYS A 27 -1.48 -2.52 -0.29
CA CYS A 27 -1.45 -3.01 1.08
C CYS A 27 -2.83 -2.91 1.71
N PHE A 28 -3.29 -4.00 2.32
CA PHE A 28 -4.54 -4.07 3.06
C PHE A 28 -4.30 -4.59 4.47
N LEU A 29 -5.09 -4.10 5.43
CA LEU A 29 -5.14 -4.60 6.79
C LEU A 29 -6.54 -5.09 7.10
N GLU A 30 -6.65 -6.35 7.51
CA GLU A 30 -7.89 -6.92 8.05
C GLU A 30 -7.84 -6.85 9.58
N SER A 31 -8.82 -6.15 10.17
CA SER A 31 -9.01 -6.10 11.62
C SER A 31 -9.56 -7.43 12.17
N ALA A 32 -9.49 -7.62 13.49
CA ALA A 32 -10.05 -8.81 14.15
C ALA A 32 -11.58 -8.92 13.97
N GLU A 33 -12.25 -7.79 13.74
CA GLU A 33 -13.68 -7.69 13.44
C GLU A 33 -14.02 -7.94 11.96
N GLY A 34 -13.01 -8.21 11.12
CA GLY A 34 -13.17 -8.48 9.68
C GLY A 34 -13.31 -7.23 8.80
N VAL A 35 -13.09 -6.03 9.34
CA VAL A 35 -13.04 -4.79 8.53
C VAL A 35 -11.72 -4.72 7.78
N ILE A 36 -11.79 -4.43 6.48
CA ILE A 36 -10.62 -4.29 5.58
C ILE A 36 -10.30 -2.81 5.36
N TYR A 37 -9.07 -2.41 5.65
CA TYR A 37 -8.54 -1.07 5.43
C TYR A 37 -7.51 -1.07 4.30
N SER A 38 -7.62 -0.14 3.36
CA SER A 38 -6.55 0.13 2.38
C SER A 38 -5.49 1.02 3.01
N LEU A 39 -4.25 0.58 3.04
CA LEU A 39 -3.13 1.30 3.67
C LEU A 39 -2.15 1.91 2.67
N SER A 40 -2.41 1.79 1.37
CA SER A 40 -1.58 2.35 0.29
C SER A 40 -2.46 3.06 -0.74
N ALA A 41 -1.89 4.07 -1.41
CA ALA A 41 -2.46 4.63 -2.62
C ALA A 41 -2.06 3.79 -3.85
N ASP A 42 -2.92 3.78 -4.86
CA ASP A 42 -2.60 3.26 -6.19
C ASP A 42 -2.03 4.41 -7.02
N HIS A 43 -0.80 4.29 -7.53
CA HIS A 43 -0.13 5.38 -8.24
C HIS A 43 -0.32 5.33 -9.77
N ARG A 44 -1.41 4.70 -10.25
CA ARG A 44 -1.84 4.85 -11.66
C ARG A 44 -2.48 6.21 -11.88
N LEU A 45 -2.37 6.73 -13.11
CA LEU A 45 -2.93 8.03 -13.49
C LEU A 45 -4.45 8.13 -13.24
N GLU A 46 -5.14 7.01 -13.32
CA GLU A 46 -6.58 6.85 -13.08
C GLU A 46 -7.00 7.11 -11.62
N ALA A 47 -6.04 7.03 -10.69
CA ALA A 47 -6.28 7.13 -9.24
C ALA A 47 -6.01 8.53 -8.67
N ASN A 48 -5.53 9.47 -9.49
CA ASN A 48 -5.42 10.87 -9.07
C ASN A 48 -6.83 11.51 -9.07
N GLU A 49 -7.28 11.95 -7.91
CA GLU A 49 -8.32 12.98 -7.82
C GLU A 49 -7.64 14.32 -8.18
N GLU A 50 -8.11 14.97 -9.24
CA GLU A 50 -7.55 16.22 -9.78
C GLU A 50 -7.61 17.40 -8.78
#